data_AF-A0A7M1AZK9-F1
#
_entry.id   AF-A0A7M1AZK9-F1
#
_cell.length_a   1.000
_cell.length_b   1.000
_cell.length_c   1.000
_cell.angle_alpha   90.00
_cell.angle_beta   90.00
_cell.angle_gamma   90.00
#
_symmetry.space_group_name_H-M   'P 1'
#
loop_
_entity.id
_entity.type
_entity.pdbx_description
1 polymer ?
#
loop_
_entity_poly.entity_id
_entity_poly.type
_entity_poly.pdbx_seq_one_letter_code
_entity_poly.pdbx_strand_id
1 'polypeptide(L)' 'MKIETRYNYEKSWTLTPEKDIVKIIEVEIGNDDVQGVLGYIKEAIKDGKEISVATCKFRRKKD' A
#
# COMPACT_ATOMS: atom_id res chain seq x y z
N MET A 1 9.64 1.61 6.88
CA MET A 1 9.49 2.87 6.09
C MET A 1 8.14 3.49 6.44
N LYS A 2 7.91 4.78 6.14
CA LYS A 2 6.58 5.38 6.23
C LYS A 2 5.89 5.20 4.88
N ILE A 3 4.74 4.53 4.85
CA ILE A 3 3.97 4.26 3.64
C ILE A 3 2.69 5.07 3.72
N GLU A 4 2.33 5.69 2.61
CA GLU A 4 1.04 6.34 2.46
C GLU A 4 0.18 5.54 1.50
N THR A 5 -1.11 5.44 1.83
CA THR A 5 -2.11 4.81 0.96
C THR A 5 -3.12 5.83 0.48
N ARG A 6 -3.71 5.56 -0.67
CA ARG A 6 -4.81 6.35 -1.21
C ARG A 6 -5.70 5.48 -2.08
N TYR A 7 -6.94 5.29 -1.69
CA TYR A 7 -7.93 4.66 -2.54
C TYR A 7 -8.24 5.54 -3.77
N ASN A 8 -8.69 4.94 -4.86
CA ASN A 8 -9.00 5.67 -6.09
C ASN A 8 -10.07 6.78 -5.90
N TYR A 9 -10.97 6.64 -4.93
CA TYR A 9 -11.96 7.66 -4.58
C TYR A 9 -11.43 8.74 -3.63
N GLU A 10 -10.29 8.52 -2.97
CA GLU A 10 -9.67 9.48 -2.07
C GLU A 10 -8.83 10.51 -2.83
N LYS A 11 -8.90 11.77 -2.38
CA LYS A 11 -8.12 12.86 -2.97
C LYS A 11 -6.74 13.00 -2.32
N SER A 12 -6.64 12.64 -1.04
CA SER A 12 -5.46 12.84 -0.20
C SER A 12 -4.78 11.53 0.14
N TRP A 13 -3.47 11.58 0.35
CA TRP A 13 -2.70 10.44 0.84
C TRP A 13 -2.77 10.37 2.36
N THR A 14 -2.97 9.16 2.88
CA THR A 14 -3.06 8.90 4.32
C THR A 14 -1.85 8.11 4.76
N LEU A 15 -1.18 8.55 5.84
CA LEU A 15 -0.10 7.78 6.45
C LEU A 15 -0.69 6.54 7.10
N THR A 16 -0.33 5.36 6.58
CA THR A 16 -0.95 4.10 6.97
C THR A 16 0.09 3.23 7.65
N PRO A 17 -0.16 2.78 8.89
CA PRO A 17 0.75 1.86 9.56
C PRO A 17 0.68 0.48 8.89
N GLU A 18 1.77 -0.27 9.01
CA GLU A 18 1.92 -1.56 8.32
C GLU A 18 0.80 -2.57 8.64
N LYS A 19 0.31 -2.60 9.88
CA LYS A 19 -0.82 -3.44 10.29
C LYS A 19 -2.11 -3.16 9.51
N ASP A 20 -2.34 -1.90 9.14
CA ASP A 20 -3.53 -1.49 8.40
C ASP A 20 -3.31 -1.73 6.89
N ILE A 21 -2.08 -1.61 6.40
CA ILE A 21 -1.70 -2.02 5.04
C ILE A 21 -1.99 -3.50 4.80
N VAL A 22 -1.65 -4.37 5.75
CA VAL A 22 -1.96 -5.81 5.70
C VAL A 22 -3.47 -6.02 5.56
N LYS A 23 -4.29 -5.32 6.36
CA LYS A 23 -5.75 -5.38 6.27
C LYS A 23 -6.28 -4.89 4.93
N ILE A 24 -5.72 -3.80 4.39
CA ILE A 24 -6.09 -3.27 3.08
C ILE A 24 -5.83 -4.32 2.00
N ILE A 25 -4.64 -4.96 2.03
CA ILE A 25 -4.29 -6.01 1.07
C ILE A 25 -5.24 -7.20 1.21
N GLU A 26 -5.52 -7.65 2.43
CA GLU A 26 -6.45 -8.76 2.71
C GLU A 26 -7.87 -8.48 2.19
N VAL A 27 -8.35 -7.23 2.33
CA VAL A 27 -9.66 -6.82 1.81
C VAL A 27 -9.67 -6.73 0.28
N GLU A 28 -8.60 -6.23 -0.33
CA GLU A 28 -8.54 -5.99 -1.77
C GLU A 28 -8.21 -7.23 -2.61
N ILE A 29 -7.33 -8.09 -2.11
CA ILE A 29 -6.80 -9.27 -2.81
C ILE A 29 -7.42 -10.58 -2.27
N GLY A 30 -7.99 -10.54 -1.06
CA GLY A 30 -8.40 -11.72 -0.31
C GLY A 30 -7.28 -12.27 0.58
N ASN A 31 -7.54 -13.41 1.21
CA ASN A 31 -6.61 -14.04 2.16
C ASN A 31 -5.48 -14.85 1.48
N ASP A 32 -5.20 -14.56 0.21
CA ASP A 32 -4.17 -15.23 -0.58
C ASP A 32 -2.90 -14.37 -0.61
N ASP A 33 -1.81 -14.93 -0.10
CA ASP A 33 -0.45 -14.36 -0.14
C ASP A 33 -0.28 -12.89 0.30
N VAL A 34 -1.05 -12.46 1.31
CA VAL A 34 -1.02 -11.08 1.85
C VAL A 34 0.41 -10.60 2.19
N GLN A 35 1.25 -11.49 2.71
CA GLN A 35 2.64 -11.18 3.06
C GLN A 35 3.55 -11.00 1.84
N GLY A 36 3.38 -11.79 0.78
CA GLY A 36 4.15 -11.62 -0.44
C GLY A 36 3.76 -10.35 -1.17
N VAL A 37 2.47 -10.00 -1.21
CA VAL A 37 1.99 -8.72 -1.74
C VAL A 37 2.55 -7.54 -0.93
N LEU A 38 2.58 -7.63 0.41
CA LEU A 38 3.22 -6.62 1.25
C LEU A 38 4.71 -6.47 0.92
N GLY A 39 5.42 -7.57 0.71
CA GLY A 39 6.82 -7.58 0.29
C GLY A 39 7.01 -6.86 -1.05
N TYR A 40 6.21 -7.23 -2.05
CA TYR A 40 6.20 -6.58 -3.37
C TYR A 40 5.96 -5.07 -3.26
N ILE A 41 4.98 -4.65 -2.46
CA ILE A 41 4.69 -3.22 -2.27
C ILE A 41 5.89 -2.48 -1.71
N LYS A 42 6.48 -2.99 -0.63
CA LYS A 42 7.65 -2.37 0.01
C LYS A 42 8.83 -2.26 -0.95
N GLU A 43 9.08 -3.29 -1.75
CA GLU A 43 10.15 -3.28 -2.74
C GLU A 43 9.88 -2.32 -3.89
N ALA A 44 8.66 -2.28 -4.42
CA ALA A 44 8.33 -1.45 -5.56
C ALA A 44 8.35 0.05 -5.22
N ILE A 45 7.93 0.44 -4.02
CA ILE A 45 7.89 1.85 -3.58
C ILE A 45 9.21 2.34 -2.95
N LYS A 46 10.21 1.46 -2.78
CA LYS A 46 11.48 1.81 -2.11
C LYS A 46 12.20 2.98 -2.77
N ASP A 47 12.16 3.02 -4.11
CA ASP A 47 12.78 4.02 -4.98
C ASP A 47 11.89 5.27 -5.19
N GLY A 48 10.79 5.41 -4.43
CA GLY A 48 9.88 6.55 -4.53
C GLY A 48 8.83 6.43 -5.63
N LYS A 49 8.67 5.24 -6.21
CA LYS A 49 7.57 4.94 -7.14
C LYS A 49 6.24 4.84 -6.38
N GLU A 50 5.17 5.10 -7.10
CA GLU A 50 3.80 4.88 -6.65
C GLU A 50 3.26 3.65 -7.41
N ILE A 51 2.65 2.71 -6.69
CA ILE A 51 2.04 1.53 -7.29
C ILE A 51 0.56 1.44 -6.91
N SER A 52 -0.20 0.63 -7.64
CA SER A 52 -1.60 0.34 -7.33
C SER A 52 -1.77 -1.15 -7.12
N VAL A 53 -2.46 -1.53 -6.05
CA VAL A 53 -2.91 -2.90 -5.79
C VAL A 53 -4.43 -2.82 -5.70
N ALA A 54 -5.10 -3.45 -6.67
CA ALA A 54 -6.53 -3.30 -6.90
C ALA A 54 -6.97 -1.82 -6.95
N THR A 55 -7.77 -1.35 -6.00
CA THR A 55 -8.29 0.03 -5.95
C THR A 55 -7.47 0.97 -5.06
N CYS A 56 -6.49 0.43 -4.34
CA CYS A 56 -5.65 1.19 -3.42
C CYS A 56 -4.27 1.49 -4.01
N LYS A 57 -3.81 2.72 -3.87
CA LYS A 57 -2.46 3.16 -4.27
C LYS A 57 -1.55 3.20 -3.07
N PHE A 58 -0.29 2.84 -3.29
CA PHE A 58 0.75 2.79 -2.26
C PHE A 58 1.95 3.60 -2.72
N ARG A 59 2.52 4.36 -1.79
CA ARG A 59 3.78 5.06 -2.01
C ARG A 59 4.56 5.21 -0.73
N ARG A 60 5.87 5.44 -0.86
CA ARG A 60 6.68 5.92 0.26
C ARG A 60 6.26 7.35 0.61
N LYS A 61 6.09 7.65 1.90
CA LYS A 61 5.91 9.03 2.36
C LYS A 61 7.08 9.87 1.86
N LYS A 62 6.78 10.91 1.09
CA LYS A 62 7.75 11.94 0.71
C LYS A 62 7.99 12.79 1.95
N ASP A 63 9.26 12.90 2.36
CA ASP A 63 9.68 13.79 3.44
C ASP A 63 9.68 15.24 2.94
#